data_AF-A0A5P1UT59-F1
#
_entry.id   AF-A0A5P1UT59-F1
#
_cell.length_a   1.000
_cell.length_b   1.000
_cell.length_c   1.000
_cell.angle_alpha   90.00
_cell.angle_beta   90.00
_cell.angle_gamma   90.00
#
_symmetry.space_group_name_H-M   'P 1'
#
loop_
_entity.id
_entity.type
_entity.pdbx_description
1 polymer ?
#
loop_
_entity_poly.entity_id
_entity_poly.type
_entity_poly.pdbx_seq_one_letter_code
_entity_poly.pdbx_strand_id
1 'polypeptide(L)'
;MQQNSDRSQTPKLKIETIQIDRFSPTYWRVDGPQTMSFAITNYLNGFEVVFRSRTTSDLAGIVWDSHDVKDHKFLAYETKYDYSGMIWDFDLELSASMPTLNNETLTPTLTVQYHDQGQDKVAYIVLFNYADRPASRVAHIQINWDTVKAGFSATDSFPVTHIKRISFSAFTMSYNGHSTLPLPQAEDGYIRIVNSVTTGVNAKLALKRVIVAPHQHGICTSYDDHYDLNPQRLVNNIEALGYQGLMNHYCGMSKYPEMKWRSDLNTWQIPDTLVSNENVVNPCARKWHEYFASALLQASMQPIFGVSFEMYSLAANEFWAQRDWHSNLGRTGYEPPSYFFSPCDQNAMAYLHKVFIEFSDAMAVAGCEVNMQIGEPWWWYNQGTDLPCVYDFPTKLAFNADTGLYAPDFGTIYEAMHKTGTPYDEFKIWLKNRLGQTCQDIRTAIKAKYQNAKVCPLIFFPTIRTPIETLVTDINYPSQHYAFPNFDYIMTESYDWILEAKLDLAHQVLSEIPTQDLNYPSEKVTYLAGFVPDASIAHLYGFDRTKPYQAPIWQRIFGDMENNEVLGVLKQFIWAYPQIMSDSITIDIEQASGGFFLEEEYHLPVNDDTPYPPEIYL
;
A
#
# COMPACT_ATOMS: atom_id res chain seq x y z
N MET A 1 -12.39 -42.88 33.80
CA MET A 1 -13.37 -42.32 32.85
C MET A 1 -12.59 -41.55 31.81
N GLN A 2 -12.27 -42.20 30.70
CA GLN A 2 -11.69 -41.57 29.52
C GLN A 2 -12.77 -40.70 28.87
N GLN A 3 -12.54 -39.40 28.78
CA GLN A 3 -13.25 -38.57 27.83
C GLN A 3 -12.71 -38.90 26.44
N ASN A 4 -13.50 -39.64 25.67
CA ASN A 4 -13.33 -39.74 24.23
C ASN A 4 -13.56 -38.33 23.64
N SER A 5 -12.49 -37.63 23.30
CA SER A 5 -12.57 -36.47 22.43
C SER A 5 -12.89 -36.95 21.02
N ASP A 6 -14.03 -36.52 20.51
CA ASP A 6 -14.50 -36.73 19.15
C ASP A 6 -13.58 -35.95 18.16
N ARG A 7 -12.40 -36.50 17.85
CA ARG A 7 -11.42 -35.94 16.88
C ARG A 7 -11.71 -36.47 15.47
N SER A 8 -12.90 -36.18 14.93
CA SER A 8 -13.23 -36.58 13.56
C SER A 8 -13.89 -35.49 12.69
N GLN A 9 -14.08 -34.28 13.21
CA GLN A 9 -14.59 -33.17 12.40
C GLN A 9 -13.44 -32.29 11.91
N THR A 10 -13.28 -32.21 10.59
CA THR A 10 -12.48 -31.18 9.93
C THR A 10 -12.90 -29.81 10.47
N PRO A 11 -11.96 -28.93 10.87
CA PRO A 11 -12.27 -27.56 11.27
C PRO A 11 -13.16 -26.86 10.23
N LYS A 12 -14.07 -26.00 10.69
CA LYS A 12 -14.95 -25.21 9.83
C LYS A 12 -15.00 -23.77 10.29
N LEU A 13 -15.05 -22.84 9.34
CA LEU A 13 -15.27 -21.43 9.64
C LEU A 13 -16.68 -21.21 10.20
N LYS A 14 -16.77 -20.34 11.21
CA LYS A 14 -18.05 -19.75 11.64
C LYS A 14 -18.29 -18.51 10.79
N ILE A 15 -19.40 -18.52 10.07
CA ILE A 15 -19.81 -17.41 9.20
C ILE A 15 -21.23 -17.01 9.59
N GLU A 16 -21.43 -15.72 9.85
CA GLU A 16 -22.75 -15.12 9.94
C GLU A 16 -23.07 -14.34 8.67
N THR A 17 -24.35 -14.08 8.44
CA THR A 17 -24.80 -13.21 7.36
C THR A 17 -25.62 -12.09 7.97
N ILE A 18 -25.19 -10.86 7.74
CA ILE A 18 -25.91 -9.65 8.14
C ILE A 18 -26.50 -8.97 6.91
N GLN A 19 -27.38 -7.99 7.13
CA GLN A 19 -27.94 -7.16 6.06
C GLN A 19 -27.35 -5.76 6.16
N ILE A 20 -26.81 -5.26 5.06
CA ILE A 20 -26.34 -3.89 4.92
C ILE A 20 -27.22 -3.14 3.92
N ASP A 21 -27.26 -1.82 4.03
CA ASP A 21 -27.80 -0.97 2.97
C ASP A 21 -26.92 -1.07 1.71
N ARG A 22 -27.56 -1.21 0.55
CA ARG A 22 -26.89 -0.94 -0.72
C ARG A 22 -26.47 0.53 -0.73
N PHE A 23 -25.31 0.79 -1.31
CA PHE A 23 -24.63 2.09 -1.26
C PHE A 23 -24.16 2.50 0.14
N SER A 24 -23.96 1.53 1.04
CA SER A 24 -23.30 1.79 2.33
C SER A 24 -21.97 2.53 2.12
N PRO A 25 -21.73 3.66 2.82
CA PRO A 25 -20.60 4.56 2.55
C PRO A 25 -19.23 3.91 2.54
N THR A 26 -19.01 2.91 3.40
CA THR A 26 -17.72 2.24 3.58
C THR A 26 -17.25 1.47 2.35
N TYR A 27 -18.17 1.02 1.49
CA TYR A 27 -17.86 0.15 0.35
C TYR A 27 -17.69 0.89 -0.99
N TRP A 28 -17.94 2.19 -1.01
CA TRP A 28 -17.54 3.02 -2.15
C TRP A 28 -16.01 3.10 -2.21
N ARG A 29 -15.48 3.20 -3.43
CA ARG A 29 -14.05 3.38 -3.69
C ARG A 29 -13.83 4.55 -4.65
N VAL A 30 -12.61 5.04 -4.80
CA VAL A 30 -12.27 6.11 -5.74
C VAL A 30 -11.05 5.73 -6.57
N ASP A 31 -11.10 5.94 -7.88
CA ASP A 31 -10.00 5.56 -8.76
C ASP A 31 -9.86 6.55 -9.92
N GLY A 32 -8.67 6.70 -10.48
CA GLY A 32 -8.36 7.77 -11.42
C GLY A 32 -6.92 7.73 -11.96
N PRO A 33 -6.56 8.69 -12.83
CA PRO A 33 -5.25 8.72 -13.47
C PRO A 33 -4.13 9.04 -12.47
N GLN A 34 -2.89 8.59 -12.78
CA GLN A 34 -1.70 8.78 -11.92
C GLN A 34 -1.34 10.25 -11.65
N THR A 35 -1.77 11.17 -12.52
CA THR A 35 -1.55 12.62 -12.36
C THR A 35 -2.44 13.25 -11.29
N MET A 36 -3.53 12.58 -10.93
CA MET A 36 -4.53 13.05 -9.97
C MET A 36 -4.30 12.37 -8.62
N SER A 37 -4.45 13.12 -7.52
CA SER A 37 -4.49 12.55 -6.18
C SER A 37 -5.92 12.57 -5.66
N PHE A 38 -6.32 11.56 -4.88
CA PHE A 38 -7.66 11.47 -4.32
C PHE A 38 -7.70 10.58 -3.09
N ALA A 39 -8.73 10.76 -2.26
CA ALA A 39 -8.98 9.93 -1.09
C ALA A 39 -10.47 9.91 -0.76
N ILE A 40 -10.99 8.73 -0.44
CA ILE A 40 -12.33 8.55 0.11
C ILE A 40 -12.26 8.30 1.61
N THR A 41 -13.09 9.00 2.39
CA THR A 41 -13.11 8.94 3.86
C THR A 41 -14.54 9.05 4.38
N ASN A 42 -14.80 8.55 5.59
CA ASN A 42 -16.07 8.74 6.28
C ASN A 42 -16.34 10.24 6.52
N TYR A 43 -17.58 10.66 6.27
CA TYR A 43 -18.02 12.04 6.51
C TYR A 43 -19.47 12.07 6.97
N LEU A 44 -19.70 12.50 8.22
CA LEU A 44 -21.01 12.43 8.87
C LEU A 44 -21.58 10.99 8.79
N ASN A 45 -22.81 10.81 8.29
CA ASN A 45 -23.43 9.51 8.05
C ASN A 45 -23.19 8.97 6.62
N GLY A 46 -22.24 9.55 5.90
CA GLY A 46 -21.92 9.24 4.52
C GLY A 46 -20.42 9.23 4.27
N PHE A 47 -20.00 9.72 3.10
CA PHE A 47 -18.59 9.80 2.73
C PHE A 47 -18.24 11.12 2.03
N GLU A 48 -16.96 11.44 2.08
CA GLU A 48 -16.35 12.52 1.32
C GLU A 48 -15.22 11.96 0.47
N VAL A 49 -15.21 12.32 -0.81
CA VAL A 49 -14.07 12.15 -1.69
C VAL A 49 -13.43 13.51 -1.91
N VAL A 50 -12.18 13.65 -1.51
CA VAL A 50 -11.33 14.78 -1.87
C VAL A 50 -10.44 14.41 -3.04
N PHE A 51 -10.11 15.37 -3.88
CA PHE A 51 -9.22 15.16 -5.01
C PHE A 51 -8.43 16.42 -5.36
N ARG A 52 -7.30 16.21 -6.05
CA ARG A 52 -6.40 17.23 -6.58
C ARG A 52 -6.10 16.92 -8.04
N SER A 53 -6.61 17.78 -8.94
CA SER A 53 -6.35 17.72 -10.37
C SER A 53 -5.09 18.51 -10.71
N ARG A 54 -4.23 17.95 -11.56
CA ARG A 54 -3.01 18.56 -12.07
C ARG A 54 -2.98 18.66 -13.60
N THR A 55 -3.84 17.93 -14.32
CA THR A 55 -4.03 18.08 -15.77
C THR A 55 -5.46 18.44 -16.14
N THR A 56 -5.65 19.00 -17.34
CA THR A 56 -6.99 19.25 -17.89
C THR A 56 -7.79 17.97 -18.10
N SER A 57 -7.17 16.80 -18.20
CA SER A 57 -7.86 15.52 -18.37
C SER A 57 -8.10 14.77 -17.06
N ASP A 58 -7.70 15.32 -15.91
CA ASP A 58 -7.83 14.62 -14.64
C ASP A 58 -9.29 14.49 -14.22
N LEU A 59 -9.76 13.24 -14.17
CA LEU A 59 -11.08 12.86 -13.70
C LEU A 59 -10.96 11.54 -12.92
N ALA A 60 -11.46 11.54 -11.69
CA ALA A 60 -11.58 10.33 -10.88
C ALA A 60 -13.02 9.83 -10.89
N GLY A 61 -13.21 8.52 -10.83
CA GLY A 61 -14.50 7.88 -10.61
C GLY A 61 -14.67 7.55 -9.13
N ILE A 62 -15.79 7.95 -8.52
CA ILE A 62 -16.22 7.45 -7.21
C ILE A 62 -17.16 6.28 -7.46
N VAL A 63 -16.71 5.07 -7.18
CA VAL A 63 -17.23 3.83 -7.74
C VAL A 63 -17.96 3.00 -6.69
N TRP A 64 -19.15 2.54 -7.08
CA TRP A 64 -19.85 1.42 -6.47
C TRP A 64 -19.83 0.23 -7.45
N ASP A 65 -19.29 -0.89 -7.00
CA ASP A 65 -19.26 -2.14 -7.76
C ASP A 65 -20.40 -3.07 -7.30
N SER A 66 -21.19 -3.61 -8.23
CA SER A 66 -22.25 -4.58 -7.87
C SER A 66 -21.70 -5.95 -7.46
N HIS A 67 -20.41 -6.20 -7.73
CA HIS A 67 -19.65 -7.37 -7.31
C HIS A 67 -18.40 -6.88 -6.59
N ASP A 68 -18.29 -7.22 -5.31
CA ASP A 68 -17.13 -6.88 -4.52
C ASP A 68 -15.98 -7.86 -4.77
N VAL A 69 -14.87 -7.32 -5.29
CA VAL A 69 -13.63 -8.06 -5.56
C VAL A 69 -12.47 -7.59 -4.68
N LYS A 70 -12.74 -6.66 -3.75
CA LYS A 70 -11.71 -5.99 -2.95
C LYS A 70 -11.56 -6.61 -1.57
N ASP A 71 -12.65 -7.17 -1.02
CA ASP A 71 -12.65 -7.78 0.30
C ASP A 71 -12.51 -9.30 0.22
N HIS A 72 -12.05 -9.85 1.34
CA HIS A 72 -12.12 -11.27 1.67
C HIS A 72 -13.52 -11.85 1.37
N LYS A 73 -13.59 -13.07 0.82
CA LYS A 73 -14.85 -13.74 0.41
C LYS A 73 -15.93 -13.79 1.51
N PHE A 74 -15.52 -13.84 2.77
CA PHE A 74 -16.40 -13.82 3.96
C PHE A 74 -16.51 -12.47 4.66
N LEU A 75 -16.14 -11.39 3.99
CA LEU A 75 -16.32 -9.99 4.41
C LEU A 75 -16.92 -9.12 3.29
N ALA A 76 -16.95 -9.64 2.05
CA ALA A 76 -17.62 -9.06 0.91
C ALA A 76 -19.15 -9.12 1.02
N TYR A 77 -19.81 -8.10 0.47
CA TYR A 77 -21.26 -8.12 0.24
C TYR A 77 -21.63 -9.00 -0.96
N GLU A 78 -22.88 -9.48 -0.98
CA GLU A 78 -23.38 -10.31 -2.07
C GLU A 78 -23.35 -9.60 -3.42
N THR A 79 -23.03 -10.36 -4.47
CA THR A 79 -23.15 -9.86 -5.84
C THR A 79 -24.63 -9.71 -6.22
N LYS A 80 -25.06 -8.47 -6.49
CA LYS A 80 -26.46 -8.21 -6.85
C LYS A 80 -26.57 -7.13 -7.94
N TYR A 81 -26.72 -7.59 -9.18
CA TYR A 81 -26.76 -6.73 -10.37
C TYR A 81 -28.12 -6.08 -10.64
N ASP A 82 -29.19 -6.54 -9.99
CA ASP A 82 -30.53 -6.00 -10.16
C ASP A 82 -30.79 -4.84 -9.20
N TYR A 83 -31.21 -3.71 -9.76
CA TYR A 83 -31.57 -2.46 -9.09
C TYR A 83 -33.07 -2.14 -9.23
N SER A 84 -33.86 -3.00 -9.88
CA SER A 84 -35.31 -2.80 -10.03
C SER A 84 -36.02 -2.71 -8.67
N GLY A 85 -37.11 -1.97 -8.61
CA GLY A 85 -37.88 -1.75 -7.39
C GLY A 85 -37.11 -1.06 -6.27
N MET A 86 -36.06 -0.31 -6.59
CA MET A 86 -35.24 0.44 -5.64
C MET A 86 -35.35 1.95 -5.87
N ILE A 87 -35.39 2.71 -4.78
CA ILE A 87 -35.19 4.16 -4.77
C ILE A 87 -33.92 4.45 -3.96
N TRP A 88 -33.10 5.37 -4.46
CA TRP A 88 -31.93 5.89 -3.78
C TRP A 88 -32.06 7.40 -3.56
N ASP A 89 -32.10 7.81 -2.31
CA ASP A 89 -32.20 9.20 -1.85
C ASP A 89 -30.88 9.59 -1.18
N PHE A 90 -30.34 10.77 -1.49
CA PHE A 90 -29.13 11.28 -0.84
C PHE A 90 -28.99 12.80 -0.99
N ASP A 91 -28.24 13.41 -0.08
CA ASP A 91 -27.82 14.79 -0.20
C ASP A 91 -26.42 14.86 -0.78
N LEU A 92 -26.26 15.66 -1.83
CA LEU A 92 -25.00 15.89 -2.53
C LEU A 92 -24.49 17.30 -2.25
N GLU A 93 -23.20 17.42 -1.94
CA GLU A 93 -22.48 18.68 -1.93
C GLU A 93 -21.21 18.58 -2.80
N LEU A 94 -21.06 19.52 -3.73
CA LEU A 94 -19.89 19.69 -4.60
C LEU A 94 -19.09 20.92 -4.17
N SER A 95 -17.77 20.80 -4.21
CA SER A 95 -16.87 21.92 -3.92
C SER A 95 -17.00 23.09 -4.91
N ALA A 96 -16.55 24.29 -4.52
CA ALA A 96 -16.64 25.49 -5.36
C ALA A 96 -15.85 25.41 -6.68
N SER A 97 -14.80 24.58 -6.75
CA SER A 97 -14.01 24.32 -7.96
C SER A 97 -14.71 23.39 -8.95
N MET A 98 -15.79 22.73 -8.56
CA MET A 98 -16.64 21.93 -9.44
C MET A 98 -17.75 22.77 -10.11
N PRO A 99 -18.30 22.31 -11.24
CA PRO A 99 -19.50 22.91 -11.85
C PRO A 99 -20.75 22.79 -10.96
N THR A 100 -21.71 23.69 -11.16
CA THR A 100 -23.09 23.49 -10.69
C THR A 100 -23.74 22.33 -11.43
N LEU A 101 -24.78 21.72 -10.84
CA LEU A 101 -25.39 20.51 -11.38
C LEU A 101 -25.92 20.67 -12.82
N ASN A 102 -26.47 21.83 -13.18
CA ASN A 102 -27.02 22.11 -14.51
C ASN A 102 -26.02 22.77 -15.48
N ASN A 103 -24.71 22.70 -15.22
CA ASN A 103 -23.73 23.22 -16.16
C ASN A 103 -23.90 22.53 -17.53
N GLU A 104 -23.95 23.32 -18.62
CA GLU A 104 -24.33 22.83 -19.96
C GLU A 104 -23.29 21.91 -20.62
N THR A 105 -22.02 21.98 -20.20
CA THR A 105 -20.92 21.25 -20.84
C THR A 105 -20.20 20.29 -19.89
N LEU A 106 -20.16 20.62 -18.61
CA LEU A 106 -19.46 19.90 -17.56
C LEU A 106 -20.45 19.37 -16.51
N THR A 107 -21.57 18.84 -16.98
CA THR A 107 -22.65 18.39 -16.10
C THR A 107 -22.18 17.22 -15.22
N PRO A 108 -22.32 17.29 -13.88
CA PRO A 108 -22.11 16.14 -13.02
C PRO A 108 -23.07 15.00 -13.38
N THR A 109 -22.52 13.80 -13.58
CA THR A 109 -23.28 12.61 -13.98
C THR A 109 -22.95 11.41 -13.11
N LEU A 110 -23.90 10.48 -13.06
CA LEU A 110 -23.64 9.09 -12.70
C LEU A 110 -23.41 8.29 -13.97
N THR A 111 -22.22 7.69 -14.07
CA THR A 111 -21.88 6.73 -15.12
C THR A 111 -22.34 5.36 -14.67
N VAL A 112 -23.24 4.73 -15.42
CA VAL A 112 -23.77 3.40 -15.14
C VAL A 112 -23.26 2.43 -16.20
N GLN A 113 -22.45 1.48 -15.79
CA GLN A 113 -22.00 0.38 -16.64
C GLN A 113 -22.91 -0.82 -16.44
N TYR A 114 -23.47 -1.34 -17.52
CA TYR A 114 -24.44 -2.43 -17.46
C TYR A 114 -24.24 -3.42 -18.61
N HIS A 115 -24.75 -4.62 -18.43
CA HIS A 115 -24.75 -5.66 -19.46
C HIS A 115 -26.10 -5.73 -20.14
N ASP A 116 -26.10 -5.73 -21.47
CA ASP A 116 -27.32 -5.84 -22.26
C ASP A 116 -27.03 -6.56 -23.57
N GLN A 117 -27.81 -7.62 -23.85
CA GLN A 117 -27.70 -8.43 -25.07
C GLN A 117 -26.28 -8.97 -25.35
N GLY A 118 -25.56 -9.42 -24.32
CA GLY A 118 -24.22 -9.98 -24.50
C GLY A 118 -23.10 -8.93 -24.59
N GLN A 119 -23.41 -7.64 -24.43
CA GLN A 119 -22.42 -6.56 -24.51
C GLN A 119 -22.46 -5.65 -23.28
N ASP A 120 -21.29 -5.13 -22.91
CA ASP A 120 -21.18 -4.09 -21.90
C ASP A 120 -21.45 -2.73 -22.52
N LYS A 121 -22.35 -1.97 -21.90
CA LYS A 121 -22.80 -0.64 -22.34
C LYS A 121 -22.70 0.35 -21.19
N VAL A 122 -22.76 1.63 -21.54
CA VAL A 122 -22.71 2.74 -20.58
C VAL A 122 -23.93 3.63 -20.76
N ALA A 123 -24.55 4.00 -19.65
CA ALA A 123 -25.60 5.00 -19.56
C ALA A 123 -25.11 6.14 -18.66
N TYR A 124 -25.42 7.38 -19.04
CA TYR A 124 -25.10 8.56 -18.24
C TYR A 124 -26.38 9.16 -17.66
N ILE A 125 -26.55 9.06 -16.35
CA ILE A 125 -27.65 9.70 -15.64
C ILE A 125 -27.18 11.11 -15.26
N VAL A 126 -27.82 12.11 -15.85
CA VAL A 126 -27.52 13.52 -15.57
C VAL A 126 -28.23 13.96 -14.28
N LEU A 127 -27.44 14.33 -13.26
CA LEU A 127 -27.93 14.49 -11.89
C LEU A 127 -28.94 15.63 -11.71
N PHE A 128 -28.83 16.73 -12.47
CA PHE A 128 -29.75 17.86 -12.31
C PHE A 128 -31.20 17.50 -12.65
N ASN A 129 -31.44 16.48 -13.48
CA ASN A 129 -32.79 16.02 -13.81
C ASN A 129 -33.51 15.36 -12.63
N TYR A 130 -32.76 15.04 -11.57
CA TYR A 130 -33.23 14.31 -10.38
C TYR A 130 -32.97 15.11 -9.08
N ALA A 131 -32.54 16.36 -9.20
CA ALA A 131 -32.15 17.23 -8.10
C ALA A 131 -33.29 18.21 -7.74
N ASP A 132 -33.50 18.46 -6.44
CA ASP A 132 -34.42 19.51 -5.97
C ASP A 132 -33.94 20.94 -6.32
N ARG A 133 -32.61 21.10 -6.46
CA ARG A 133 -31.92 22.36 -6.76
C ARG A 133 -30.94 22.19 -7.92
N PRO A 134 -31.42 22.09 -9.17
CA PRO A 134 -30.59 21.80 -10.34
C PRO A 134 -29.53 22.88 -10.63
N ALA A 135 -29.74 24.14 -10.23
CA ALA A 135 -28.79 25.24 -10.43
C ALA A 135 -27.75 25.39 -9.30
N SER A 136 -27.65 24.42 -8.40
CA SER A 136 -26.83 24.48 -7.19
C SER A 136 -25.66 23.49 -7.23
N ARG A 137 -24.72 23.64 -6.29
CA ARG A 137 -23.73 22.62 -5.91
C ARG A 137 -24.15 21.78 -4.72
N VAL A 138 -25.28 22.15 -4.10
CA VAL A 138 -25.91 21.44 -3.00
C VAL A 138 -27.33 21.13 -3.40
N ALA A 139 -27.69 19.85 -3.42
CA ALA A 139 -29.03 19.40 -3.75
C ALA A 139 -29.35 18.08 -3.06
N HIS A 140 -30.63 17.87 -2.81
CA HIS A 140 -31.18 16.55 -2.56
C HIS A 140 -31.44 15.86 -3.89
N ILE A 141 -31.01 14.61 -4.04
CA ILE A 141 -31.15 13.81 -5.25
C ILE A 141 -31.93 12.54 -4.93
N GLN A 142 -32.93 12.25 -5.75
CA GLN A 142 -33.73 11.03 -5.68
C GLN A 142 -33.70 10.29 -7.02
N ILE A 143 -33.21 9.05 -7.01
CA ILE A 143 -33.16 8.17 -8.18
C ILE A 143 -34.09 6.98 -7.94
N ASN A 144 -35.22 6.96 -8.65
CA ASN A 144 -36.08 5.79 -8.74
C ASN A 144 -35.64 4.93 -9.94
N TRP A 145 -35.03 3.78 -9.66
CA TRP A 145 -34.43 2.90 -10.67
C TRP A 145 -35.45 2.29 -11.64
N ASP A 146 -36.74 2.24 -11.30
CA ASP A 146 -37.77 1.76 -12.24
C ASP A 146 -38.11 2.80 -13.32
N THR A 147 -37.88 4.08 -13.02
CA THR A 147 -38.27 5.20 -13.91
C THR A 147 -37.10 5.99 -14.46
N VAL A 148 -35.89 5.78 -13.91
CA VAL A 148 -34.69 6.52 -14.28
C VAL A 148 -34.41 6.43 -15.78
N LYS A 149 -33.97 7.55 -16.34
CA LYS A 149 -33.55 7.71 -17.72
C LYS A 149 -32.15 8.30 -17.79
N ALA A 150 -31.41 7.85 -18.79
CA ALA A 150 -30.11 8.36 -19.15
C ALA A 150 -30.23 9.49 -20.19
N GLY A 151 -29.07 10.05 -20.54
CA GLY A 151 -28.95 11.13 -21.52
C GLY A 151 -29.19 12.51 -20.89
N PHE A 152 -28.72 13.55 -21.57
CA PHE A 152 -28.78 14.92 -21.07
C PHE A 152 -30.21 15.37 -20.72
N SER A 153 -31.17 15.00 -21.56
CA SER A 153 -32.60 15.32 -21.39
C SER A 153 -33.40 14.26 -20.62
N ALA A 154 -32.75 13.26 -20.03
CA ALA A 154 -33.39 12.14 -19.33
C ALA A 154 -34.46 11.43 -20.19
N THR A 155 -34.12 11.07 -21.42
CA THR A 155 -35.03 10.37 -22.36
C THR A 155 -34.66 8.91 -22.61
N ASP A 156 -33.41 8.54 -22.35
CA ASP A 156 -32.86 7.30 -22.85
C ASP A 156 -33.13 6.19 -21.84
N SER A 157 -33.73 5.10 -22.30
CA SER A 157 -34.02 3.94 -21.45
C SER A 157 -32.85 2.97 -21.48
N PHE A 158 -32.53 2.39 -20.32
CA PHE A 158 -31.53 1.33 -20.19
C PHE A 158 -32.00 0.31 -19.14
N PRO A 159 -31.59 -0.97 -19.25
CA PRO A 159 -31.97 -1.98 -18.27
C PRO A 159 -31.26 -1.76 -16.94
N VAL A 160 -32.00 -1.88 -15.84
CA VAL A 160 -31.49 -1.74 -14.46
C VAL A 160 -31.28 -3.08 -13.76
N THR A 161 -31.49 -4.19 -14.48
CA THR A 161 -31.43 -5.56 -13.93
C THR A 161 -30.03 -6.17 -13.96
N HIS A 162 -29.10 -5.58 -14.72
CA HIS A 162 -27.74 -6.08 -14.93
C HIS A 162 -26.68 -4.97 -14.86
N ILE A 163 -26.79 -4.09 -13.86
CA ILE A 163 -25.82 -3.00 -13.65
C ILE A 163 -24.59 -3.56 -12.94
N LYS A 164 -23.41 -3.45 -13.57
CA LYS A 164 -22.13 -3.90 -13.02
C LYS A 164 -21.50 -2.87 -12.09
N ARG A 165 -21.60 -1.59 -12.45
CA ARG A 165 -20.90 -0.50 -11.76
C ARG A 165 -21.66 0.81 -11.92
N ILE A 166 -21.64 1.62 -10.87
CA ILE A 166 -22.13 3.00 -10.86
C ILE A 166 -20.99 3.89 -10.39
N SER A 167 -20.76 5.04 -11.04
CA SER A 167 -19.77 5.98 -10.55
C SER A 167 -20.14 7.45 -10.71
N PHE A 168 -19.80 8.26 -9.71
CA PHE A 168 -19.75 9.73 -9.85
C PHE A 168 -18.44 10.14 -10.52
N SER A 169 -18.48 11.18 -11.33
CA SER A 169 -17.28 11.79 -11.90
C SER A 169 -16.81 12.96 -11.04
N ALA A 170 -15.57 12.88 -10.55
CA ALA A 170 -14.90 13.90 -9.76
C ALA A 170 -13.86 14.63 -10.63
N PHE A 171 -14.10 15.90 -10.90
CA PHE A 171 -13.28 16.76 -11.76
C PHE A 171 -13.56 18.25 -11.46
N THR A 172 -12.68 19.16 -11.85
CA THR A 172 -12.84 20.61 -11.64
C THR A 172 -13.34 21.33 -12.90
N MET A 173 -13.67 22.62 -12.79
CA MET A 173 -14.10 23.47 -13.92
C MET A 173 -13.08 23.55 -15.07
N SER A 174 -11.81 23.22 -14.82
CA SER A 174 -10.75 23.19 -15.82
C SER A 174 -10.70 21.87 -16.61
N TYR A 175 -11.59 20.92 -16.32
CA TYR A 175 -11.65 19.65 -17.03
C TYR A 175 -11.98 19.83 -18.52
N ASN A 176 -11.19 19.16 -19.35
CA ASN A 176 -11.35 19.04 -20.79
C ASN A 176 -10.82 17.67 -21.21
N GLY A 177 -11.74 16.72 -21.46
CA GLY A 177 -11.42 15.36 -21.91
C GLY A 177 -10.74 15.25 -23.27
N HIS A 178 -10.50 16.38 -23.96
CA HIS A 178 -9.78 16.46 -25.24
C HIS A 178 -8.37 17.07 -25.11
N SER A 179 -7.89 17.31 -23.89
CA SER A 179 -6.58 17.90 -23.61
C SER A 179 -5.91 17.22 -22.42
N THR A 180 -4.60 16.97 -22.52
CA THR A 180 -3.77 16.43 -21.43
C THR A 180 -2.79 17.45 -20.87
N LEU A 181 -3.03 18.74 -21.14
CA LEU A 181 -2.16 19.81 -20.69
C LEU A 181 -2.12 19.88 -19.15
N PRO A 182 -0.94 20.08 -18.56
CA PRO A 182 -0.82 20.42 -17.14
C PRO A 182 -1.54 21.73 -16.82
N LEU A 183 -2.17 21.77 -15.65
CA LEU A 183 -2.79 22.98 -15.11
C LEU A 183 -1.68 23.93 -14.60
N PRO A 184 -1.86 25.26 -14.73
CA PRO A 184 -0.91 26.23 -14.17
C PRO A 184 -0.72 26.10 -12.65
N GLN A 185 -1.77 25.67 -11.95
CA GLN A 185 -1.77 25.33 -10.54
C GLN A 185 -2.68 24.11 -10.35
N ALA A 186 -2.30 23.21 -9.44
CA ALA A 186 -3.18 22.11 -9.07
C ALA A 186 -4.49 22.65 -8.46
N GLU A 187 -5.61 22.02 -8.81
CA GLU A 187 -6.94 22.43 -8.35
C GLU A 187 -7.52 21.36 -7.44
N ASP A 188 -7.92 21.76 -6.23
CA ASP A 188 -8.53 20.87 -5.26
C ASP A 188 -10.05 20.89 -5.39
N GLY A 189 -10.68 19.73 -5.18
CA GLY A 189 -12.12 19.59 -5.14
C GLY A 189 -12.57 18.51 -4.17
N TYR A 190 -13.88 18.49 -3.91
CA TYR A 190 -14.51 17.43 -3.14
C TYR A 190 -15.93 17.15 -3.63
N ILE A 191 -16.37 15.92 -3.38
CA ILE A 191 -17.77 15.47 -3.45
C ILE A 191 -18.12 14.87 -2.09
N ARG A 192 -19.22 15.32 -1.50
CA ARG A 192 -19.79 14.74 -0.27
C ARG A 192 -21.15 14.16 -0.58
N ILE A 193 -21.37 12.96 -0.08
CA ILE A 193 -22.68 12.29 -0.11
C ILE A 193 -23.04 11.96 1.32
N VAL A 194 -24.16 12.49 1.78
CA VAL A 194 -24.68 12.29 3.14
C VAL A 194 -26.17 11.96 3.08
N ASN A 195 -26.72 11.48 4.20
CA ASN A 195 -28.13 11.07 4.27
C ASN A 195 -28.53 10.07 3.16
N SER A 196 -27.58 9.22 2.74
CA SER A 196 -27.79 8.22 1.69
C SER A 196 -28.67 7.09 2.23
N VAL A 197 -29.86 6.96 1.66
CA VAL A 197 -30.87 5.96 2.04
C VAL A 197 -31.34 5.23 0.80
N THR A 198 -31.44 3.91 0.89
CA THR A 198 -32.04 3.07 -0.15
C THR A 198 -33.32 2.43 0.38
N THR A 199 -34.36 2.38 -0.45
CA THR A 199 -35.63 1.73 -0.12
C THR A 199 -36.10 0.83 -1.25
N GLY A 200 -36.91 -0.17 -0.92
CA GLY A 200 -37.46 -1.12 -1.88
C GLY A 200 -36.81 -2.50 -1.85
N VAL A 201 -37.20 -3.37 -2.78
CA VAL A 201 -36.92 -4.83 -2.71
C VAL A 201 -35.44 -5.17 -2.91
N ASN A 202 -34.69 -4.30 -3.60
CA ASN A 202 -33.27 -4.49 -3.89
C ASN A 202 -32.35 -3.54 -3.08
N ALA A 203 -32.91 -2.84 -2.08
CA ALA A 203 -32.19 -1.84 -1.28
C ALA A 203 -31.18 -2.41 -0.28
N LYS A 204 -31.32 -3.67 0.12
CA LYS A 204 -30.40 -4.33 1.06
C LYS A 204 -29.55 -5.37 0.35
N LEU A 205 -28.37 -5.61 0.92
CA LEU A 205 -27.42 -6.65 0.51
C LEU A 205 -27.10 -7.55 1.70
N ALA A 206 -27.07 -8.86 1.47
CA ALA A 206 -26.43 -9.79 2.38
C ALA A 206 -24.92 -9.53 2.43
N LEU A 207 -24.34 -9.49 3.61
CA LEU A 207 -22.90 -9.43 3.83
C LEU A 207 -22.48 -10.61 4.68
N LYS A 208 -21.52 -11.39 4.19
CA LYS A 208 -20.91 -12.47 4.97
C LYS A 208 -19.96 -11.87 5.99
N ARG A 209 -19.90 -12.47 7.16
CA ARG A 209 -18.94 -12.09 8.20
C ARG A 209 -18.39 -13.34 8.86
N VAL A 210 -17.10 -13.56 8.66
CA VAL A 210 -16.37 -14.59 9.41
C VAL A 210 -16.26 -14.16 10.87
N ILE A 211 -16.38 -15.13 11.78
CA ILE A 211 -16.26 -14.92 13.22
C ILE A 211 -14.94 -15.56 13.66
N VAL A 212 -13.96 -14.71 13.94
CA VAL A 212 -12.60 -15.11 14.31
C VAL A 212 -12.26 -14.53 15.68
N ALA A 213 -11.64 -15.34 16.53
CA ALA A 213 -11.14 -14.85 17.81
C ALA A 213 -9.88 -13.98 17.63
N PRO A 214 -9.69 -12.94 18.44
CA PRO A 214 -8.46 -12.15 18.38
C PRO A 214 -7.20 -12.99 18.58
N HIS A 215 -6.21 -12.83 17.72
CA HIS A 215 -4.94 -13.57 17.74
C HIS A 215 -3.72 -12.64 17.77
N GLN A 216 -2.52 -13.20 17.96
CA GLN A 216 -1.31 -12.39 18.16
C GLN A 216 -0.56 -12.01 16.88
N HIS A 217 -0.90 -12.59 15.73
CA HIS A 217 -0.33 -12.16 14.45
C HIS A 217 -0.70 -10.70 14.14
N GLY A 218 0.24 -9.99 13.52
CA GLY A 218 -0.01 -8.71 12.87
C GLY A 218 -0.23 -8.90 11.38
N ILE A 219 -0.61 -7.82 10.70
CA ILE A 219 -0.71 -7.77 9.25
C ILE A 219 0.00 -6.53 8.73
N CYS A 220 0.53 -6.64 7.52
CA CYS A 220 1.13 -5.54 6.82
C CYS A 220 0.25 -5.08 5.63
N THR A 221 0.04 -3.78 5.53
CA THR A 221 -0.79 -3.11 4.52
C THR A 221 0.07 -2.15 3.69
N SER A 222 -0.45 -1.65 2.58
CA SER A 222 0.27 -0.76 1.66
C SER A 222 -0.64 0.32 1.09
N TYR A 223 -0.26 1.59 1.13
CA TYR A 223 -1.10 2.65 0.56
C TYR A 223 -1.24 2.52 -0.96
N ASP A 224 -0.16 2.17 -1.66
CA ASP A 224 -0.16 2.06 -3.12
C ASP A 224 -1.11 0.95 -3.63
N ASP A 225 -1.43 -0.04 -2.79
CA ASP A 225 -2.38 -1.13 -3.12
C ASP A 225 -3.84 -0.83 -2.74
N HIS A 226 -4.07 0.11 -1.81
CA HIS A 226 -5.41 0.35 -1.23
C HIS A 226 -5.84 1.82 -1.22
N TYR A 227 -5.11 2.72 -1.89
CA TYR A 227 -5.42 4.14 -1.98
C TYR A 227 -6.85 4.41 -2.48
N ASP A 228 -7.42 3.46 -3.22
CA ASP A 228 -8.77 3.55 -3.77
C ASP A 228 -9.87 3.29 -2.72
N LEU A 229 -9.54 2.64 -1.60
CA LEU A 229 -10.52 2.22 -0.60
C LEU A 229 -10.66 3.24 0.54
N ASN A 230 -11.84 3.24 1.17
CA ASN A 230 -12.03 3.93 2.43
C ASN A 230 -11.20 3.25 3.52
N PRO A 231 -10.31 3.95 4.24
CA PRO A 231 -9.42 3.33 5.23
C PRO A 231 -10.18 2.61 6.36
N GLN A 232 -11.42 3.03 6.68
CA GLN A 232 -12.26 2.32 7.65
C GLN A 232 -12.60 0.90 7.18
N ARG A 233 -12.75 0.69 5.87
CA ARG A 233 -13.03 -0.63 5.29
C ARG A 233 -11.91 -1.62 5.59
N LEU A 234 -10.65 -1.17 5.42
CA LEU A 234 -9.48 -1.97 5.74
C LEU A 234 -9.47 -2.35 7.21
N VAL A 235 -9.66 -1.38 8.11
CA VAL A 235 -9.64 -1.63 9.56
C VAL A 235 -10.76 -2.58 9.98
N ASN A 236 -11.96 -2.44 9.41
CA ASN A 236 -13.06 -3.36 9.67
C ASN A 236 -12.70 -4.80 9.26
N ASN A 237 -12.01 -4.98 8.14
CA ASN A 237 -11.57 -6.31 7.70
C ASN A 237 -10.48 -6.88 8.61
N ILE A 238 -9.51 -6.05 8.98
CA ILE A 238 -8.42 -6.42 9.91
C ILE A 238 -9.01 -6.89 11.25
N GLU A 239 -9.95 -6.12 11.82
CA GLU A 239 -10.62 -6.47 13.08
C GLU A 239 -11.46 -7.75 12.93
N ALA A 240 -12.24 -7.88 11.86
CA ALA A 240 -13.09 -9.05 11.63
C ALA A 240 -12.29 -10.35 11.44
N LEU A 241 -11.06 -10.26 10.95
CA LEU A 241 -10.14 -11.38 10.82
C LEU A 241 -9.34 -11.69 12.09
N GLY A 242 -9.56 -10.95 13.19
CA GLY A 242 -8.94 -11.23 14.48
C GLY A 242 -7.55 -10.61 14.71
N TYR A 243 -7.04 -9.80 13.79
CA TYR A 243 -5.79 -9.08 13.98
C TYR A 243 -5.94 -7.99 15.07
N GLN A 244 -4.92 -7.83 15.92
CA GLN A 244 -4.92 -6.81 16.98
C GLN A 244 -3.50 -6.31 17.31
N GLY A 245 -3.42 -5.18 18.03
CA GLY A 245 -2.16 -4.61 18.51
C GLY A 245 -1.45 -3.82 17.40
N LEU A 246 -0.17 -4.14 17.16
CA LEU A 246 0.63 -3.47 16.13
C LEU A 246 0.19 -3.87 14.72
N MET A 247 0.07 -2.89 13.82
CA MET A 247 -0.18 -3.08 12.38
C MET A 247 0.92 -2.39 11.57
N ASN A 248 1.50 -3.09 10.60
CA ASN A 248 2.47 -2.46 9.70
C ASN A 248 1.75 -1.86 8.48
N HIS A 249 2.21 -0.70 8.03
CA HIS A 249 1.67 -0.02 6.87
C HIS A 249 2.80 0.63 6.07
N TYR A 250 3.06 0.12 4.88
CA TYR A 250 3.88 0.79 3.90
C TYR A 250 3.11 1.99 3.32
N CYS A 251 3.62 3.20 3.51
CA CYS A 251 2.98 4.45 3.06
C CYS A 251 2.96 4.63 1.53
N GLY A 252 3.54 3.68 0.78
CA GLY A 252 3.66 3.72 -0.67
C GLY A 252 4.83 4.57 -1.16
N MET A 253 5.02 4.63 -2.47
CA MET A 253 5.95 5.55 -3.14
C MET A 253 5.32 6.31 -4.30
N SER A 254 4.22 5.80 -4.87
CA SER A 254 3.68 6.28 -6.14
C SER A 254 2.46 7.18 -5.98
N LYS A 255 1.68 7.00 -4.92
CA LYS A 255 0.41 7.72 -4.72
C LYS A 255 0.50 8.89 -3.76
N TYR A 256 1.38 8.84 -2.77
CA TYR A 256 1.53 9.90 -1.77
C TYR A 256 2.26 11.16 -2.27
N PRO A 257 3.26 11.09 -3.18
CA PRO A 257 4.06 12.27 -3.48
C PRO A 257 3.23 13.45 -3.98
N GLU A 258 3.56 14.64 -3.49
CA GLU A 258 3.17 15.87 -4.16
C GLU A 258 4.02 16.04 -5.42
N MET A 259 3.41 16.50 -6.51
CA MET A 259 4.06 16.61 -7.81
C MET A 259 3.62 17.89 -8.51
N LYS A 260 4.56 18.55 -9.18
CA LYS A 260 4.32 19.79 -9.94
C LYS A 260 4.89 19.68 -11.34
N TRP A 261 4.19 20.29 -12.29
CA TRP A 261 4.69 20.35 -13.66
C TRP A 261 5.81 21.38 -13.78
N ARG A 262 6.97 20.96 -14.26
CA ARG A 262 8.10 21.82 -14.56
C ARG A 262 8.12 22.13 -16.04
N SER A 263 7.51 23.26 -16.42
CA SER A 263 7.43 23.68 -17.83
C SER A 263 8.79 23.87 -18.51
N ASP A 264 9.83 24.20 -17.75
CA ASP A 264 11.21 24.32 -18.21
C ASP A 264 11.87 22.97 -18.52
N LEU A 265 11.40 21.89 -17.88
CA LEU A 265 11.89 20.53 -18.06
C LEU A 265 10.93 19.63 -18.84
N ASN A 266 9.70 20.10 -19.07
CA ASN A 266 8.61 19.35 -19.67
C ASN A 266 8.36 17.99 -19.00
N THR A 267 8.38 17.97 -17.66
CA THR A 267 8.14 16.76 -16.85
C THR A 267 7.52 17.10 -15.49
N TRP A 268 6.93 16.11 -14.81
CA TRP A 268 6.54 16.22 -13.41
C TRP A 268 7.77 16.15 -12.51
N GLN A 269 7.75 16.87 -11.40
CA GLN A 269 8.77 16.77 -10.35
C GLN A 269 8.15 16.84 -8.95
N ILE A 270 8.68 16.02 -8.05
CA ILE A 270 8.51 16.18 -6.60
C ILE A 270 9.16 17.50 -6.12
N PRO A 271 8.65 18.13 -5.05
CA PRO A 271 9.15 19.41 -4.56
C PRO A 271 10.56 19.32 -3.95
N ASP A 272 11.37 20.36 -4.14
CA ASP A 272 12.66 20.55 -3.45
C ASP A 272 12.44 21.27 -2.11
N THR A 273 12.48 20.52 -1.02
CA THR A 273 12.15 21.02 0.31
C THR A 273 13.19 21.97 0.90
N LEU A 274 14.45 21.94 0.42
CA LEU A 274 15.47 22.92 0.84
C LEU A 274 15.22 24.29 0.24
N VAL A 275 14.53 24.35 -0.91
CA VAL A 275 14.19 25.61 -1.58
C VAL A 275 12.80 26.10 -1.20
N SER A 276 11.80 25.21 -1.14
CA SER A 276 10.39 25.61 -1.07
C SER A 276 9.72 25.38 0.29
N ASN A 277 10.29 24.52 1.16
CA ASN A 277 9.64 24.00 2.38
C ASN A 277 8.18 23.53 2.16
N GLU A 278 7.85 23.14 0.94
CA GLU A 278 6.52 22.65 0.59
C GLU A 278 6.25 21.28 1.23
N ASN A 279 4.97 20.94 1.31
CA ASN A 279 4.59 19.61 1.72
C ASN A 279 4.97 18.59 0.63
N VAL A 280 5.44 17.43 1.06
CA VAL A 280 5.87 16.34 0.16
C VAL A 280 4.80 15.26 0.03
N VAL A 281 3.90 15.14 1.00
CA VAL A 281 2.71 14.30 0.92
C VAL A 281 1.55 15.14 0.43
N ASN A 282 0.93 14.73 -0.67
CA ASN A 282 -0.24 15.42 -1.19
C ASN A 282 -1.41 15.35 -0.18
N PRO A 283 -2.31 16.35 -0.15
CA PRO A 283 -3.33 16.46 0.90
C PRO A 283 -4.35 15.32 0.90
N CYS A 284 -4.55 14.66 -0.25
CA CYS A 284 -5.48 13.53 -0.32
C CYS A 284 -4.89 12.31 0.40
N ALA A 285 -3.64 11.95 0.07
CA ALA A 285 -2.91 10.88 0.75
C ALA A 285 -2.74 11.20 2.24
N ARG A 286 -2.41 12.45 2.59
CA ARG A 286 -2.32 12.91 3.97
C ARG A 286 -3.61 12.61 4.74
N LYS A 287 -4.76 13.04 4.20
CA LYS A 287 -6.06 12.83 4.81
C LYS A 287 -6.41 11.35 4.94
N TRP A 288 -6.11 10.54 3.93
CA TRP A 288 -6.33 9.10 3.97
C TRP A 288 -5.57 8.46 5.15
N HIS A 289 -4.29 8.79 5.33
CA HIS A 289 -3.45 8.24 6.40
C HIS A 289 -3.88 8.71 7.79
N GLU A 290 -4.34 9.96 7.94
CA GLU A 290 -4.91 10.46 9.20
C GLU A 290 -6.18 9.66 9.58
N TYR A 291 -7.07 9.39 8.62
CA TYR A 291 -8.26 8.58 8.85
C TYR A 291 -7.93 7.11 9.09
N PHE A 292 -6.92 6.55 8.42
CA PHE A 292 -6.45 5.20 8.66
C PHE A 292 -5.88 5.03 10.08
N ALA A 293 -5.02 5.95 10.50
CA ALA A 293 -4.49 5.96 11.87
C ALA A 293 -5.61 6.14 12.91
N SER A 294 -6.58 7.02 12.66
CA SER A 294 -7.73 7.20 13.55
C SER A 294 -8.61 5.95 13.64
N ALA A 295 -8.85 5.26 12.52
CA ALA A 295 -9.64 4.04 12.49
C ALA A 295 -8.94 2.91 13.26
N LEU A 296 -7.62 2.76 13.08
CA LEU A 296 -6.81 1.81 13.85
C LEU A 296 -6.88 2.10 15.36
N LEU A 297 -6.72 3.37 15.76
CA LEU A 297 -6.81 3.75 17.17
C LEU A 297 -8.17 3.41 17.78
N GLN A 298 -9.26 3.66 17.05
CA GLN A 298 -10.62 3.32 17.49
C GLN A 298 -10.81 1.80 17.63
N ALA A 299 -10.15 1.01 16.78
CA ALA A 299 -10.09 -0.44 16.88
C ALA A 299 -9.05 -0.96 17.91
N SER A 300 -8.50 -0.07 18.76
CA SER A 300 -7.45 -0.40 19.74
C SER A 300 -6.17 -1.00 19.14
N MET A 301 -5.84 -0.61 17.91
CA MET A 301 -4.63 -0.99 17.18
C MET A 301 -3.67 0.19 17.08
N GLN A 302 -2.37 -0.09 16.87
CA GLN A 302 -1.32 0.92 16.76
C GLN A 302 -0.56 0.76 15.43
N PRO A 303 -0.51 1.80 14.58
CA PRO A 303 0.20 1.73 13.30
C PRO A 303 1.72 1.78 13.47
N ILE A 304 2.43 1.16 12.53
CA ILE A 304 3.83 1.39 12.19
C ILE A 304 3.83 1.87 10.74
N PHE A 305 4.22 3.12 10.50
CA PHE A 305 4.28 3.68 9.15
C PHE A 305 5.68 3.51 8.56
N GLY A 306 5.75 2.78 7.44
CA GLY A 306 6.98 2.49 6.70
C GLY A 306 7.15 3.38 5.47
N VAL A 307 8.35 3.93 5.31
CA VAL A 307 8.73 4.75 4.14
C VAL A 307 10.02 4.17 3.55
N SER A 308 10.02 3.86 2.25
CA SER A 308 11.20 3.34 1.54
C SER A 308 12.05 4.46 0.95
N PHE A 309 13.25 4.10 0.49
CA PHE A 309 14.21 5.02 -0.14
C PHE A 309 13.96 5.17 -1.66
N GLU A 310 12.69 5.17 -2.07
CA GLU A 310 12.31 5.13 -3.47
C GLU A 310 11.54 6.37 -3.93
N MET A 311 11.80 6.75 -5.19
CA MET A 311 11.13 7.79 -5.95
C MET A 311 10.40 7.16 -7.11
N TYR A 312 9.10 7.40 -7.20
CA TYR A 312 8.33 6.99 -8.37
C TYR A 312 8.77 7.77 -9.63
N SER A 313 9.17 7.06 -10.68
CA SER A 313 9.82 7.67 -11.86
C SER A 313 8.98 8.73 -12.58
N LEU A 314 7.65 8.69 -12.47
CA LEU A 314 6.77 9.68 -13.10
C LEU A 314 7.14 11.12 -12.73
N ALA A 315 7.58 11.36 -11.49
CA ALA A 315 7.95 12.68 -11.00
C ALA A 315 9.30 12.72 -10.28
N ALA A 316 10.12 11.68 -10.44
CA ALA A 316 11.40 11.62 -9.79
C ALA A 316 12.33 12.74 -10.28
N ASN A 317 13.08 13.33 -9.35
CA ASN A 317 14.23 14.14 -9.72
C ASN A 317 15.43 13.22 -9.92
N GLU A 318 15.75 12.89 -11.16
CA GLU A 318 16.83 11.95 -11.51
C GLU A 318 18.22 12.38 -11.01
N PHE A 319 18.44 13.67 -10.69
CA PHE A 319 19.70 14.13 -10.10
C PHE A 319 19.87 13.68 -8.65
N TRP A 320 18.77 13.36 -7.96
CA TRP A 320 18.75 12.85 -6.60
C TRP A 320 18.91 11.34 -6.52
N ALA A 321 18.97 10.67 -7.66
CA ALA A 321 19.01 9.22 -7.73
C ALA A 321 20.43 8.65 -7.65
N GLN A 322 20.55 7.47 -7.05
CA GLN A 322 21.72 6.61 -7.11
C GLN A 322 22.07 6.27 -8.58
N ARG A 323 23.37 6.17 -8.90
CA ARG A 323 23.84 5.88 -10.27
C ARG A 323 24.99 4.89 -10.32
N ASP A 324 25.01 4.07 -11.36
CA ASP A 324 26.13 3.17 -11.64
C ASP A 324 27.35 3.90 -12.25
N TRP A 325 28.44 3.15 -12.49
CA TRP A 325 29.69 3.69 -13.00
C TRP A 325 29.54 4.40 -14.35
N HIS A 326 28.59 3.94 -15.18
CA HIS A 326 28.26 4.49 -16.48
C HIS A 326 27.19 5.59 -16.40
N SER A 327 26.86 6.05 -15.20
CA SER A 327 25.83 7.06 -14.91
C SER A 327 24.39 6.62 -15.22
N ASN A 328 24.13 5.32 -15.40
CA ASN A 328 22.76 4.83 -15.49
C ASN A 328 22.09 4.93 -14.10
N LEU A 329 20.78 5.21 -14.09
CA LEU A 329 19.98 5.27 -12.87
C LEU A 329 19.92 3.91 -12.19
N GLY A 330 20.04 3.90 -10.87
CA GLY A 330 19.60 2.77 -10.05
C GLY A 330 18.09 2.70 -10.06
N ARG A 331 17.54 1.62 -10.63
CA ARG A 331 16.10 1.46 -10.83
C ARG A 331 15.62 0.03 -10.59
N THR A 332 14.36 -0.11 -10.18
CA THR A 332 13.69 -1.41 -10.07
C THR A 332 13.38 -2.01 -11.44
N GLY A 333 13.00 -3.30 -11.45
CA GLY A 333 12.50 -3.99 -12.64
C GLY A 333 11.03 -3.73 -12.99
N TYR A 334 10.27 -3.00 -12.16
CA TYR A 334 8.87 -2.66 -12.40
C TYR A 334 8.69 -1.62 -13.52
N GLU A 335 7.48 -1.55 -14.09
CA GLU A 335 7.11 -0.56 -15.11
C GLU A 335 5.84 0.20 -14.68
N PRO A 336 5.88 1.54 -14.56
CA PRO A 336 7.09 2.36 -14.61
C PRO A 336 7.99 2.10 -13.38
N PRO A 337 9.31 2.24 -13.51
CA PRO A 337 10.24 1.89 -12.43
C PRO A 337 10.18 2.90 -11.29
N SER A 338 10.73 2.54 -10.13
CA SER A 338 11.19 3.48 -9.13
C SER A 338 12.69 3.73 -9.27
N TYR A 339 13.15 4.87 -8.74
CA TYR A 339 14.57 5.22 -8.60
C TYR A 339 14.92 5.34 -7.12
N PHE A 340 16.15 5.05 -6.75
CA PHE A 340 16.57 5.09 -5.33
C PHE A 340 17.17 6.44 -4.96
N PHE A 341 16.73 7.05 -3.86
CA PHE A 341 17.33 8.29 -3.33
C PHE A 341 18.81 8.06 -3.01
N SER A 342 19.68 9.00 -3.43
CA SER A 342 21.09 9.01 -3.06
C SER A 342 21.26 9.46 -1.60
N PRO A 343 21.84 8.62 -0.72
CA PRO A 343 22.14 8.98 0.66
C PRO A 343 23.07 10.19 0.82
N CYS A 344 23.74 10.63 -0.25
CA CYS A 344 24.70 11.73 -0.23
C CYS A 344 24.16 13.04 -0.85
N ASP A 345 22.98 13.01 -1.47
CA ASP A 345 22.35 14.21 -2.00
C ASP A 345 21.54 14.93 -0.91
N GLN A 346 21.88 16.19 -0.65
CA GLN A 346 21.26 16.96 0.43
C GLN A 346 19.78 17.26 0.17
N ASN A 347 19.38 17.48 -1.09
CA ASN A 347 17.99 17.74 -1.44
C ASN A 347 17.17 16.45 -1.35
N ALA A 348 17.74 15.33 -1.82
CA ALA A 348 17.15 14.00 -1.68
C ALA A 348 16.85 13.65 -0.21
N MET A 349 17.84 13.83 0.66
CA MET A 349 17.68 13.54 2.09
C MET A 349 16.74 14.53 2.77
N ALA A 350 16.77 15.82 2.42
CA ALA A 350 15.83 16.80 2.95
C ALA A 350 14.38 16.49 2.55
N TYR A 351 14.14 16.02 1.33
CA TYR A 351 12.84 15.52 0.89
C TYR A 351 12.43 14.33 1.75
N LEU A 352 13.29 13.31 1.87
CA LEU A 352 12.98 12.09 2.60
C LEU A 352 12.72 12.35 4.09
N HIS A 353 13.52 13.20 4.74
CA HIS A 353 13.26 13.66 6.12
C HIS A 353 11.88 14.29 6.25
N LYS A 354 11.47 15.13 5.29
CA LYS A 354 10.14 15.74 5.30
C LYS A 354 9.04 14.69 5.16
N VAL A 355 9.22 13.65 4.34
CA VAL A 355 8.27 12.53 4.19
C VAL A 355 8.06 11.82 5.55
N PHE A 356 9.16 11.45 6.22
CA PHE A 356 9.09 10.83 7.55
C PHE A 356 8.38 11.71 8.57
N ILE A 357 8.65 13.02 8.57
CA ILE A 357 7.99 13.97 9.47
C ILE A 357 6.50 14.11 9.15
N GLU A 358 6.12 14.20 7.88
CA GLU A 358 4.70 14.31 7.52
C GLU A 358 3.93 13.03 7.87
N PHE A 359 4.45 11.83 7.64
CA PHE A 359 3.76 10.62 8.09
C PHE A 359 3.73 10.49 9.63
N SER A 360 4.77 10.93 10.32
CA SER A 360 4.74 11.06 11.79
C SER A 360 3.64 12.00 12.26
N ASP A 361 3.48 13.14 11.59
CA ASP A 361 2.43 14.11 11.87
C ASP A 361 1.03 13.52 11.64
N ALA A 362 0.85 12.64 10.64
CA ALA A 362 -0.45 12.01 10.36
C ALA A 362 -0.87 11.09 11.52
N MET A 363 0.05 10.28 12.05
CA MET A 363 -0.18 9.47 13.26
C MET A 363 -0.46 10.35 14.48
N ALA A 364 0.32 11.41 14.68
CA ALA A 364 0.16 12.30 15.83
C ALA A 364 -1.19 13.05 15.82
N VAL A 365 -1.65 13.50 14.64
CA VAL A 365 -2.98 14.14 14.47
C VAL A 365 -4.10 13.17 14.83
N ALA A 366 -3.97 11.89 14.48
CA ALA A 366 -4.93 10.86 14.85
C ALA A 366 -4.89 10.46 16.34
N GLY A 367 -3.87 10.89 17.09
CA GLY A 367 -3.65 10.54 18.48
C GLY A 367 -2.90 9.22 18.70
N CYS A 368 -2.31 8.64 17.66
CA CYS A 368 -1.48 7.44 17.77
C CYS A 368 -0.08 7.77 18.32
N GLU A 369 0.59 6.77 18.90
CA GLU A 369 2.03 6.88 19.13
C GLU A 369 2.77 6.96 17.79
N VAL A 370 3.75 7.86 17.67
CA VAL A 370 4.56 7.93 16.45
C VAL A 370 5.49 6.72 16.41
N ASN A 371 5.27 5.85 15.42
CA ASN A 371 6.09 4.67 15.19
C ASN A 371 6.45 4.55 13.69
N MET A 372 7.71 4.80 13.37
CA MET A 372 8.20 4.87 11.98
C MET A 372 9.15 3.73 11.65
N GLN A 373 8.94 3.10 10.51
CA GLN A 373 9.87 2.15 9.92
C GLN A 373 10.64 2.83 8.76
N ILE A 374 11.96 2.70 8.78
CA ILE A 374 12.83 3.01 7.67
C ILE A 374 12.87 1.77 6.76
N GLY A 375 12.15 1.82 5.65
CA GLY A 375 11.98 0.72 4.71
C GLY A 375 13.21 0.52 3.84
N GLU A 376 13.78 -0.68 3.90
CA GLU A 376 14.83 -1.19 3.00
C GLU A 376 15.89 -0.16 2.57
N PRO A 377 16.58 0.49 3.53
CA PRO A 377 17.65 1.42 3.19
C PRO A 377 18.84 0.65 2.61
N TRP A 378 19.10 0.80 1.31
CA TRP A 378 20.25 0.18 0.64
C TRP A 378 20.90 1.06 -0.44
N TRP A 379 22.16 0.76 -0.70
CA TRP A 379 22.81 1.01 -1.97
C TRP A 379 22.35 -0.02 -2.99
N TRP A 380 21.74 0.47 -4.07
CA TRP A 380 21.18 -0.37 -5.11
C TRP A 380 22.27 -0.94 -6.03
N TYR A 381 21.90 -1.97 -6.79
CA TYR A 381 22.67 -2.42 -7.95
C TYR A 381 21.71 -2.76 -9.10
N ASN A 382 22.12 -2.49 -10.33
CA ASN A 382 21.29 -2.76 -11.50
C ASN A 382 21.38 -4.26 -11.85
N GLN A 383 20.34 -5.04 -11.51
CA GLN A 383 20.28 -6.50 -11.70
C GLN A 383 20.61 -6.98 -13.12
N GLY A 384 20.31 -6.19 -14.16
CA GLY A 384 20.65 -6.55 -15.54
C GLY A 384 22.14 -6.43 -15.91
N THR A 385 22.95 -5.82 -15.04
CA THR A 385 24.38 -5.53 -15.29
C THR A 385 25.29 -5.87 -14.11
N ASP A 386 24.72 -6.19 -12.95
CA ASP A 386 25.42 -6.35 -11.68
C ASP A 386 26.29 -5.15 -11.28
N LEU A 387 26.03 -3.96 -11.82
CA LEU A 387 26.78 -2.74 -11.48
C LEU A 387 26.19 -2.07 -10.24
N PRO A 388 27.01 -1.75 -9.22
CA PRO A 388 26.55 -1.04 -8.04
C PRO A 388 26.26 0.43 -8.35
N CYS A 389 25.16 0.94 -7.80
CA CYS A 389 24.68 2.31 -8.00
C CYS A 389 25.24 3.27 -6.95
N VAL A 390 26.57 3.29 -6.78
CA VAL A 390 27.27 4.06 -5.71
C VAL A 390 28.10 5.23 -6.28
N TYR A 391 27.78 5.69 -7.48
CA TYR A 391 28.64 6.56 -8.28
C TYR A 391 28.00 7.86 -8.75
N ASP A 392 26.84 8.22 -8.19
CA ASP A 392 26.27 9.55 -8.37
C ASP A 392 27.26 10.64 -7.90
N PHE A 393 27.13 11.83 -8.48
CA PHE A 393 28.07 12.92 -8.23
C PHE A 393 28.15 13.34 -6.74
N PRO A 394 27.02 13.50 -6.01
CA PRO A 394 27.04 13.75 -4.58
C PRO A 394 27.83 12.70 -3.78
N THR A 395 27.65 11.42 -4.08
CA THR A 395 28.39 10.32 -3.42
C THR A 395 29.90 10.43 -3.64
N LYS A 396 30.35 10.65 -4.88
CA LYS A 396 31.78 10.83 -5.21
C LYS A 396 32.37 12.06 -4.52
N LEU A 397 31.63 13.16 -4.49
CA LEU A 397 32.06 14.41 -3.87
C LEU A 397 32.18 14.27 -2.35
N ALA A 398 31.19 13.66 -1.70
CA ALA A 398 31.18 13.46 -0.25
C ALA A 398 32.33 12.54 0.19
N PHE A 399 32.58 11.44 -0.54
CA PHE A 399 33.72 10.57 -0.25
C PHE A 399 35.06 11.31 -0.35
N ASN A 400 35.23 12.13 -1.39
CA ASN A 400 36.46 12.92 -1.55
C ASN A 400 36.62 13.98 -0.45
N ALA A 401 35.54 14.65 -0.07
CA ALA A 401 35.57 15.65 1.00
C ALA A 401 35.96 15.03 2.35
N ASP A 402 35.43 13.84 2.67
CA ASP A 402 35.66 13.18 3.95
C ASP A 402 37.05 12.53 4.06
N THR A 403 37.62 12.06 2.95
CA THR A 403 38.81 11.19 2.95
C THR A 403 40.01 11.75 2.18
N GLY A 404 39.80 12.70 1.27
CA GLY A 404 40.78 13.14 0.29
C GLY A 404 41.02 12.15 -0.87
N LEU A 405 40.33 11.01 -0.90
CA LEU A 405 40.47 9.96 -1.90
C LEU A 405 39.43 10.11 -3.02
N TYR A 406 39.65 9.45 -4.16
CA TYR A 406 38.67 9.39 -5.25
C TYR A 406 37.98 8.02 -5.24
N ALA A 407 36.66 8.01 -5.45
CA ALA A 407 35.88 6.79 -5.54
C ALA A 407 36.44 5.89 -6.66
N PRO A 408 36.94 4.68 -6.35
CA PRO A 408 37.49 3.78 -7.36
C PRO A 408 36.38 3.02 -8.09
N ASP A 409 36.73 2.47 -9.26
CA ASP A 409 35.83 1.59 -10.02
C ASP A 409 35.83 0.17 -9.44
N PHE A 410 34.74 -0.21 -8.77
CA PHE A 410 34.52 -1.57 -8.29
C PHE A 410 34.25 -2.59 -9.40
N GLY A 411 33.85 -2.19 -10.61
CA GLY A 411 33.29 -3.10 -11.60
C GLY A 411 31.92 -3.61 -11.14
N THR A 412 31.65 -4.91 -11.30
CA THR A 412 30.42 -5.53 -10.78
C THR A 412 30.44 -5.70 -9.27
N ILE A 413 29.28 -5.98 -8.66
CA ILE A 413 29.18 -6.31 -7.22
C ILE A 413 30.03 -7.52 -6.81
N TYR A 414 30.36 -8.41 -7.75
CA TYR A 414 31.22 -9.57 -7.52
C TYR A 414 32.71 -9.21 -7.63
N GLU A 415 33.09 -8.48 -8.68
CA GLU A 415 34.48 -8.03 -8.89
C GLU A 415 34.97 -7.14 -7.74
N ALA A 416 34.07 -6.34 -7.17
CA ALA A 416 34.34 -5.50 -6.01
C ALA A 416 34.99 -6.27 -4.84
N MET A 417 34.64 -7.54 -4.64
CA MET A 417 35.15 -8.36 -3.54
C MET A 417 36.63 -8.69 -3.68
N HIS A 418 37.17 -8.66 -4.90
CA HIS A 418 38.58 -8.93 -5.18
C HIS A 418 39.44 -7.65 -5.25
N LYS A 419 38.82 -6.48 -5.20
CA LYS A 419 39.49 -5.18 -5.20
C LYS A 419 39.72 -4.71 -3.77
N THR A 420 40.99 -4.63 -3.37
CA THR A 420 41.44 -4.33 -2.00
C THR A 420 42.55 -3.28 -2.00
N GLY A 421 42.86 -2.72 -0.83
CA GLY A 421 43.81 -1.64 -0.66
C GLY A 421 43.24 -0.28 -1.02
N THR A 422 43.98 0.78 -0.72
CA THR A 422 43.53 2.16 -0.95
C THR A 422 43.31 2.46 -2.44
N PRO A 423 42.17 3.04 -2.86
CA PRO A 423 41.06 3.57 -2.04
C PRO A 423 39.82 2.64 -1.92
N TYR A 424 39.93 1.36 -2.30
CA TYR A 424 38.80 0.42 -2.34
C TYR A 424 38.24 0.10 -0.96
N ASP A 425 39.11 -0.22 0.01
CA ASP A 425 38.67 -0.63 1.34
C ASP A 425 38.02 0.56 2.09
N GLU A 426 38.59 1.76 1.94
CA GLU A 426 38.05 3.00 2.50
C GLU A 426 36.70 3.34 1.88
N PHE A 427 36.52 3.14 0.56
CA PHE A 427 35.24 3.45 -0.07
C PHE A 427 34.13 2.47 0.36
N LYS A 428 34.41 1.17 0.49
CA LYS A 428 33.44 0.19 1.02
C LYS A 428 32.99 0.55 2.44
N ILE A 429 33.96 0.80 3.33
CA ILE A 429 33.69 1.18 4.73
C ILE A 429 32.92 2.50 4.79
N TRP A 430 33.28 3.47 3.94
CA TRP A 430 32.61 4.75 3.90
C TRP A 430 31.17 4.64 3.43
N LEU A 431 30.88 3.87 2.35
CA LEU A 431 29.52 3.64 1.86
C LEU A 431 28.63 3.01 2.94
N LYS A 432 29.17 2.01 3.64
CA LYS A 432 28.52 1.34 4.76
C LYS A 432 28.17 2.33 5.89
N ASN A 433 29.16 3.09 6.36
CA ASN A 433 28.96 4.06 7.43
C ASN A 433 28.01 5.18 7.01
N ARG A 434 28.07 5.62 5.75
CA ARG A 434 27.19 6.66 5.22
C ARG A 434 25.73 6.22 5.27
N LEU A 435 25.42 5.01 4.82
CA LEU A 435 24.05 4.46 4.86
C LEU A 435 23.54 4.36 6.31
N GLY A 436 24.36 3.82 7.21
CA GLY A 436 24.03 3.69 8.62
C GLY A 436 23.77 5.04 9.30
N GLN A 437 24.62 6.05 9.01
CA GLN A 437 24.46 7.41 9.51
C GLN A 437 23.17 8.05 9.00
N THR A 438 22.87 7.93 7.70
CA THR A 438 21.63 8.47 7.11
C THR A 438 20.38 7.95 7.83
N CYS A 439 20.34 6.66 8.18
CA CYS A 439 19.22 6.10 8.93
C CYS A 439 19.13 6.63 10.37
N GLN A 440 20.27 6.81 11.04
CA GLN A 440 20.32 7.43 12.38
C GLN A 440 19.92 8.91 12.35
N ASP A 441 20.24 9.62 11.28
CA ASP A 441 19.85 11.03 11.08
C ASP A 441 18.33 11.14 10.90
N ILE A 442 17.70 10.24 10.13
CA ILE A 442 16.23 10.17 10.00
C ILE A 442 15.58 9.94 11.37
N ARG A 443 16.06 8.96 12.14
CA ARG A 443 15.60 8.73 13.52
C ARG A 443 15.75 9.97 14.38
N THR A 444 16.89 10.65 14.31
CA THR A 444 17.18 11.86 15.08
C THR A 444 16.20 12.98 14.74
N ALA A 445 15.93 13.20 13.45
CA ALA A 445 14.96 14.20 13.00
C ALA A 445 13.55 13.92 13.52
N ILE A 446 13.09 12.66 13.45
CA ILE A 446 11.78 12.24 13.97
C ILE A 446 11.72 12.50 15.49
N LYS A 447 12.73 12.03 16.24
CA LYS A 447 12.74 12.16 17.71
C LYS A 447 12.92 13.60 18.21
N ALA A 448 13.54 14.47 17.40
CA ALA A 448 13.61 15.90 17.71
C ALA A 448 12.22 16.55 17.76
N LYS A 449 11.28 16.09 16.91
CA LYS A 449 9.88 16.56 16.92
C LYS A 449 9.00 15.75 17.88
N TYR A 450 9.23 14.44 17.95
CA TYR A 450 8.44 13.49 18.72
C TYR A 450 9.35 12.70 19.66
N GLN A 451 9.62 13.24 20.86
CA GLN A 451 10.61 12.69 21.80
C GLN A 451 10.40 11.20 22.15
N ASN A 452 9.13 10.76 22.19
CA ASN A 452 8.76 9.38 22.51
C ASN A 452 8.54 8.50 21.28
N ALA A 453 8.85 8.99 20.08
CA ALA A 453 8.69 8.20 18.86
C ALA A 453 9.54 6.93 18.90
N LYS A 454 8.99 5.86 18.34
CA LYS A 454 9.72 4.61 18.07
C LYS A 454 10.16 4.63 16.62
N VAL A 455 11.40 4.23 16.36
CA VAL A 455 11.96 4.14 15.00
C VAL A 455 12.72 2.84 14.85
N CYS A 456 12.45 2.10 13.78
CA CYS A 456 13.15 0.87 13.41
C CYS A 456 13.63 0.89 11.94
N PRO A 457 14.76 0.26 11.61
CA PRO A 457 15.07 -0.11 10.24
C PRO A 457 14.41 -1.46 9.89
N LEU A 458 13.96 -1.60 8.64
CA LEU A 458 13.63 -2.87 8.02
C LEU A 458 14.87 -3.41 7.30
N ILE A 459 15.24 -4.66 7.59
CA ILE A 459 16.41 -5.33 7.01
C ILE A 459 15.94 -6.54 6.20
N PHE A 460 16.18 -6.50 4.89
CA PHE A 460 15.94 -7.62 3.98
C PHE A 460 17.17 -8.53 3.90
N PHE A 461 17.19 -9.57 4.72
CA PHE A 461 18.37 -10.43 4.84
C PHE A 461 18.72 -11.26 3.61
N PRO A 462 17.79 -11.68 2.73
CA PRO A 462 18.14 -12.42 1.52
C PRO A 462 19.19 -11.76 0.64
N THR A 463 19.27 -10.43 0.61
CA THR A 463 20.31 -9.70 -0.15
C THR A 463 21.61 -9.46 0.62
N ILE A 464 21.58 -9.63 1.94
CA ILE A 464 22.70 -9.33 2.86
C ILE A 464 23.42 -10.60 3.30
N ARG A 465 22.69 -11.71 3.43
CA ARG A 465 23.16 -13.00 3.95
C ARG A 465 23.07 -14.08 2.86
N THR A 466 23.74 -13.84 1.75
CA THR A 466 23.79 -14.77 0.62
C THR A 466 24.94 -15.79 0.76
N PRO A 467 24.84 -16.98 0.15
CA PRO A 467 25.96 -17.93 0.07
C PRO A 467 27.19 -17.38 -0.67
N ILE A 468 26.98 -16.40 -1.55
CA ILE A 468 28.04 -15.73 -2.32
C ILE A 468 28.14 -14.30 -1.79
N GLU A 469 29.24 -13.98 -1.12
CA GLU A 469 29.52 -12.61 -0.69
C GLU A 469 29.68 -11.67 -1.90
N THR A 470 29.08 -10.48 -1.80
CA THR A 470 29.13 -9.44 -2.82
C THR A 470 29.34 -8.07 -2.16
N LEU A 471 29.57 -7.04 -2.96
CA LEU A 471 29.65 -5.67 -2.45
C LEU A 471 28.44 -5.30 -1.60
N VAL A 472 27.22 -5.64 -2.06
CA VAL A 472 25.97 -5.28 -1.38
C VAL A 472 25.77 -6.04 -0.07
N THR A 473 26.33 -7.23 0.09
CA THR A 473 26.32 -7.94 1.39
C THR A 473 27.11 -7.20 2.48
N ASP A 474 28.12 -6.41 2.07
CA ASP A 474 28.92 -5.62 3.01
C ASP A 474 28.33 -4.22 3.23
N ILE A 475 28.12 -3.47 2.15
CA ILE A 475 27.77 -2.04 2.24
C ILE A 475 26.33 -1.79 2.71
N ASN A 476 25.42 -2.77 2.58
CA ASN A 476 24.03 -2.65 3.04
C ASN A 476 23.78 -3.22 4.43
N TYR A 477 24.85 -3.60 5.16
CA TYR A 477 24.72 -4.09 6.54
C TYR A 477 25.56 -3.27 7.53
N PRO A 478 25.21 -2.00 7.79
CA PRO A 478 25.96 -1.12 8.69
C PRO A 478 25.74 -1.48 10.17
N SER A 479 26.24 -2.65 10.57
CA SER A 479 25.95 -3.28 11.86
C SER A 479 26.22 -2.40 13.08
N GLN A 480 27.30 -1.61 13.07
CA GLN A 480 27.60 -0.67 14.17
C GLN A 480 26.52 0.40 14.33
N HIS A 481 25.95 0.89 13.22
CA HIS A 481 24.88 1.89 13.26
C HIS A 481 23.53 1.27 13.60
N TYR A 482 23.29 0.04 13.17
CA TYR A 482 22.01 -0.65 13.39
C TYR A 482 21.93 -1.37 14.74
N ALA A 483 23.07 -1.66 15.38
CA ALA A 483 23.12 -2.34 16.67
C ALA A 483 22.29 -1.64 17.75
N PHE A 484 21.71 -2.44 18.63
CA PHE A 484 21.02 -1.96 19.82
C PHE A 484 21.99 -1.17 20.73
N PRO A 485 21.57 -0.03 21.34
CA PRO A 485 20.23 0.57 21.34
C PRO A 485 20.04 1.74 20.35
N ASN A 486 20.74 1.74 19.20
CA ASN A 486 20.68 2.87 18.27
C ASN A 486 19.28 3.08 17.67
N PHE A 487 18.51 2.01 17.48
CA PHE A 487 17.09 2.04 17.13
C PHE A 487 16.23 1.40 18.24
N ASP A 488 14.92 1.69 18.24
CA ASP A 488 14.04 1.27 19.34
C ASP A 488 13.72 -0.24 19.30
N TYR A 489 13.74 -0.81 18.11
CA TYR A 489 13.62 -2.22 17.74
C TYR A 489 14.08 -2.37 16.27
N ILE A 490 14.17 -3.61 15.75
CA ILE A 490 14.41 -3.86 14.32
C ILE A 490 13.26 -4.63 13.70
N MET A 491 13.08 -4.44 12.40
CA MET A 491 12.20 -5.27 11.58
C MET A 491 13.03 -6.06 10.59
N THR A 492 12.69 -7.32 10.41
CA THR A 492 13.41 -8.23 9.53
C THR A 492 12.45 -8.84 8.52
N GLU A 493 12.97 -9.22 7.36
CA GLU A 493 12.20 -9.79 6.27
C GLU A 493 13.06 -10.77 5.46
N SER A 494 12.44 -11.86 5.02
CA SER A 494 13.11 -12.95 4.31
C SER A 494 12.22 -13.73 3.35
N TYR A 495 11.27 -13.06 2.68
CA TYR A 495 10.31 -13.77 1.82
C TYR A 495 10.95 -14.54 0.66
N ASP A 496 12.10 -14.10 0.10
CA ASP A 496 12.80 -14.86 -0.96
C ASP A 496 13.13 -16.28 -0.51
N TRP A 497 13.58 -16.46 0.73
CA TRP A 497 13.89 -17.78 1.26
C TRP A 497 12.66 -18.62 1.53
N ILE A 498 11.53 -18.00 1.87
CA ILE A 498 10.24 -18.70 1.94
C ILE A 498 9.85 -19.19 0.53
N LEU A 499 9.99 -18.35 -0.50
CA LEU A 499 9.70 -18.70 -1.90
C LEU A 499 10.66 -19.76 -2.47
N GLU A 500 11.86 -19.89 -1.89
CA GLU A 500 12.84 -20.94 -2.22
C GLU A 500 12.73 -22.20 -1.32
N ALA A 501 11.75 -22.27 -0.41
CA ALA A 501 11.56 -23.34 0.57
C ALA A 501 12.77 -23.55 1.52
N LYS A 502 13.38 -22.45 1.99
CA LYS A 502 14.52 -22.41 2.93
C LYS A 502 14.12 -21.78 4.28
N LEU A 503 13.28 -22.49 5.02
CA LEU A 503 12.78 -22.08 6.33
C LEU A 503 13.85 -22.08 7.41
N ASP A 504 14.85 -22.95 7.33
CA ASP A 504 15.98 -22.90 8.27
C ASP A 504 16.73 -21.56 8.19
N LEU A 505 16.86 -20.99 6.98
CA LEU A 505 17.45 -19.66 6.79
C LEU A 505 16.50 -18.54 7.25
N ALA A 506 15.20 -18.65 6.96
CA ALA A 506 14.20 -17.69 7.43
C ALA A 506 14.12 -17.65 8.96
N HIS A 507 14.30 -18.79 9.63
CA HIS A 507 14.34 -18.84 11.09
C HIS A 507 15.56 -18.09 11.68
N GLN A 508 16.74 -18.19 11.05
CA GLN A 508 17.97 -17.51 11.50
C GLN A 508 17.84 -15.98 11.50
N VAL A 509 16.98 -15.44 10.64
CA VAL A 509 16.68 -13.99 10.54
C VAL A 509 16.06 -13.42 11.81
N LEU A 510 15.53 -14.29 12.69
CA LEU A 510 14.92 -13.91 13.96
C LEU A 510 15.70 -14.45 15.15
N SER A 511 16.14 -15.70 15.09
CA SER A 511 16.74 -16.40 16.24
C SER A 511 18.21 -16.03 16.47
N GLU A 512 18.96 -15.72 15.41
CA GLU A 512 20.42 -15.57 15.49
C GLU A 512 20.90 -14.17 15.07
N ILE A 513 20.57 -13.72 13.86
CA ILE A 513 21.22 -12.52 13.30
C ILE A 513 20.92 -11.25 14.13
N PRO A 514 19.66 -10.94 14.50
CA PRO A 514 19.35 -9.79 15.35
C PRO A 514 20.03 -9.82 16.72
N THR A 515 20.07 -11.01 17.34
CA THR A 515 20.47 -11.19 18.72
C THR A 515 21.99 -11.25 18.86
N GLN A 516 22.67 -11.95 17.94
CA GLN A 516 24.11 -12.19 18.00
C GLN A 516 24.92 -11.07 17.32
N ASP A 517 24.45 -10.53 16.19
CA ASP A 517 25.22 -9.54 15.44
C ASP A 517 24.87 -8.10 15.80
N LEU A 518 23.59 -7.84 16.10
CA LEU A 518 23.06 -6.50 16.36
C LEU A 518 22.69 -6.27 17.83
N ASN A 519 22.85 -7.28 18.70
CA ASN A 519 22.58 -7.22 20.14
C ASN A 519 21.14 -6.84 20.52
N TYR A 520 20.15 -7.08 19.64
CA TYR A 520 18.74 -6.88 20.00
C TYR A 520 18.24 -8.04 20.86
N PRO A 521 17.60 -7.77 22.01
CA PRO A 521 16.86 -8.81 22.71
C PRO A 521 15.60 -9.19 21.88
N SER A 522 15.10 -10.42 22.02
CA SER A 522 14.06 -10.94 21.12
C SER A 522 12.78 -10.10 21.15
N GLU A 523 12.40 -9.55 22.31
CA GLU A 523 11.26 -8.63 22.46
C GLU A 523 11.43 -7.26 21.75
N LYS A 524 12.56 -7.07 21.05
CA LYS A 524 12.88 -5.92 20.19
C LYS A 524 13.10 -6.31 18.73
N VAL A 525 12.67 -7.50 18.33
CA VAL A 525 12.73 -7.98 16.96
C VAL A 525 11.31 -8.15 16.44
N THR A 526 11.05 -7.64 15.24
CA THR A 526 9.79 -7.83 14.51
C THR A 526 10.07 -8.47 13.16
N TYR A 527 9.07 -9.17 12.61
CA TYR A 527 9.22 -9.94 11.37
C TYR A 527 8.10 -9.65 10.37
N LEU A 528 8.45 -9.44 9.10
CA LEU A 528 7.51 -9.54 7.99
C LEU A 528 7.59 -10.95 7.39
N ALA A 529 6.54 -11.73 7.65
CA ALA A 529 6.40 -13.11 7.22
C ALA A 529 5.82 -13.19 5.82
N GLY A 530 6.63 -13.74 4.91
CA GLY A 530 6.17 -14.24 3.63
C GLY A 530 5.79 -13.19 2.59
N PHE A 531 5.52 -13.70 1.38
CA PHE A 531 4.89 -12.97 0.30
C PHE A 531 4.27 -14.01 -0.62
N VAL A 532 3.03 -13.80 -1.07
CA VAL A 532 2.42 -14.62 -2.14
C VAL A 532 2.33 -13.77 -3.39
N PRO A 533 3.13 -14.04 -4.45
CA PRO A 533 3.06 -13.25 -5.66
C PRO A 533 1.69 -13.42 -6.31
N ASP A 534 1.11 -12.34 -6.81
CA ASP A 534 -0.11 -12.46 -7.60
C ASP A 534 0.19 -13.08 -8.99
N ALA A 535 -0.86 -13.47 -9.72
CA ALA A 535 -0.75 -14.14 -11.01
C ALA A 535 0.00 -13.32 -12.09
N SER A 536 0.11 -12.00 -11.96
CA SER A 536 0.85 -11.15 -12.89
C SER A 536 2.36 -11.26 -12.71
N ILE A 537 2.83 -11.52 -11.48
CA ILE A 537 4.25 -11.56 -11.13
C ILE A 537 4.75 -12.94 -10.66
N ALA A 538 3.88 -13.93 -10.49
CA ALA A 538 4.26 -15.30 -10.09
C ALA A 538 5.42 -15.89 -10.91
N HIS A 539 5.46 -15.57 -12.20
CA HIS A 539 6.51 -16.01 -13.12
C HIS A 539 7.91 -15.44 -12.79
N LEU A 540 7.99 -14.27 -12.18
CA LEU A 540 9.26 -13.66 -11.74
C LEU A 540 9.91 -14.48 -10.62
N TYR A 541 9.10 -15.24 -9.88
CA TYR A 541 9.52 -16.11 -8.78
C TYR A 541 9.52 -17.59 -9.16
N GLY A 542 9.39 -17.91 -10.46
CA GLY A 542 9.47 -19.27 -10.97
C GLY A 542 8.19 -20.09 -10.85
N PHE A 543 7.06 -19.50 -10.48
CA PHE A 543 5.78 -20.21 -10.36
C PHE A 543 4.90 -20.08 -11.61
N ASP A 544 4.25 -21.18 -12.00
CA ASP A 544 3.26 -21.20 -13.08
C ASP A 544 1.94 -20.63 -12.56
N ARG A 545 1.61 -19.41 -13.02
CA ARG A 545 0.39 -18.69 -12.65
C ARG A 545 -0.92 -19.44 -12.96
N THR A 546 -0.88 -20.49 -13.77
CA THR A 546 -2.05 -21.32 -14.13
C THR A 546 -2.27 -22.50 -13.18
N LYS A 547 -1.37 -22.69 -12.21
CA LYS A 547 -1.39 -23.76 -11.20
C LYS A 547 -1.80 -23.21 -9.84
N PRO A 548 -2.25 -24.05 -8.90
CA PRO A 548 -2.60 -23.63 -7.54
C PRO A 548 -1.34 -23.45 -6.66
N TYR A 549 -0.45 -22.52 -7.03
CA TYR A 549 0.81 -22.29 -6.33
C TYR A 549 0.64 -21.58 -4.97
N GLN A 550 -0.45 -20.85 -4.77
CA GLN A 550 -0.70 -20.03 -3.58
C GLN A 550 -0.79 -20.88 -2.30
N ALA A 551 -1.51 -22.00 -2.35
CA ALA A 551 -1.73 -22.83 -1.16
C ALA A 551 -0.41 -23.36 -0.57
N PRO A 552 0.50 -24.00 -1.35
CA PRO A 552 1.80 -24.39 -0.85
C PRO A 552 2.62 -23.24 -0.24
N ILE A 553 2.59 -22.04 -0.83
CA ILE A 553 3.31 -20.87 -0.30
C ILE A 553 2.69 -20.43 1.03
N TRP A 554 1.37 -20.33 1.14
CA TRP A 554 0.70 -20.02 2.41
C TRP A 554 1.04 -21.03 3.51
N GLN A 555 1.04 -22.32 3.20
CA GLN A 555 1.46 -23.36 4.14
C GLN A 555 2.88 -23.10 4.66
N ARG A 556 3.77 -22.61 3.79
CA ARG A 556 5.16 -22.29 4.15
C ARG A 556 5.28 -21.02 4.99
N ILE A 557 4.51 -19.98 4.66
CA ILE A 557 4.45 -18.73 5.45
C ILE A 557 3.99 -19.04 6.88
N PHE A 558 2.90 -19.78 7.03
CA PHE A 558 2.40 -20.14 8.35
C PHE A 558 3.34 -21.10 9.10
N GLY A 559 4.04 -21.98 8.39
CA GLY A 559 5.02 -22.88 9.02
C GLY A 559 6.25 -22.14 9.54
N ASP A 560 6.72 -21.14 8.79
CA ASP A 560 7.77 -20.23 9.25
C ASP A 560 7.32 -19.43 10.49
N MET A 561 6.10 -18.89 10.47
CA MET A 561 5.56 -18.19 11.64
C MET A 561 5.44 -19.08 12.88
N GLU A 562 5.04 -20.34 12.70
CA GLU A 562 4.95 -21.36 13.76
C GLU A 562 6.35 -21.65 14.36
N ASN A 563 7.37 -21.83 13.51
CA ASN A 563 8.75 -22.04 13.95
C ASN A 563 9.27 -20.90 14.84
N ASN A 564 8.75 -19.68 14.65
CA ASN A 564 9.20 -18.49 15.34
C ASN A 564 8.42 -18.17 16.63
N GLU A 565 7.32 -18.89 16.94
CA GLU A 565 6.48 -18.60 18.13
C GLU A 565 7.24 -18.71 19.45
N VAL A 566 8.20 -19.64 19.53
CA VAL A 566 8.97 -19.91 20.74
C VAL A 566 10.03 -18.84 21.05
N LEU A 567 10.31 -17.93 20.12
CA LEU A 567 11.38 -16.95 20.23
C LEU A 567 11.01 -15.73 21.10
N GLY A 568 9.72 -15.51 21.36
CA GLY A 568 9.26 -14.35 22.13
C GLY A 568 9.52 -13.01 21.44
N VAL A 569 9.48 -12.99 20.10
CA VAL A 569 9.66 -11.77 19.30
C VAL A 569 8.57 -10.73 19.58
N LEU A 570 8.84 -9.45 19.30
CA LEU A 570 7.89 -8.36 19.55
C LEU A 570 6.58 -8.55 18.77
N LYS A 571 6.67 -8.89 17.48
CA LYS A 571 5.51 -9.14 16.60
C LYS A 571 5.94 -9.82 15.30
N GLN A 572 5.13 -10.74 14.81
CA GLN A 572 5.20 -11.27 13.45
C GLN A 572 4.02 -10.71 12.64
N PHE A 573 4.30 -10.11 11.48
CA PHE A 573 3.30 -9.54 10.58
C PHE A 573 3.21 -10.38 9.31
N ILE A 574 2.01 -10.65 8.83
CA ILE A 574 1.84 -11.30 7.54
C ILE A 574 1.92 -10.26 6.43
N TRP A 575 2.82 -10.46 5.47
CA TRP A 575 2.90 -9.68 4.25
C TRP A 575 2.23 -10.49 3.11
N ALA A 576 1.04 -10.09 2.62
CA ALA A 576 0.37 -8.80 2.86
C ALA A 576 -1.17 -8.87 2.81
N TYR A 577 -1.80 -7.79 3.29
CA TYR A 577 -3.25 -7.59 3.26
C TYR A 577 -3.90 -7.86 1.89
N PRO A 578 -3.37 -7.38 0.74
CA PRO A 578 -3.97 -7.69 -0.56
C PRO A 578 -4.14 -9.19 -0.80
N GLN A 579 -3.11 -10.00 -0.49
CA GLN A 579 -3.13 -11.45 -0.67
C GLN A 579 -4.06 -12.14 0.33
N ILE A 580 -4.13 -11.66 1.59
CA ILE A 580 -5.09 -12.16 2.57
C ILE A 580 -6.54 -11.93 2.09
N MET A 581 -6.82 -10.77 1.49
CA MET A 581 -8.14 -10.50 0.91
C MET A 581 -8.39 -11.38 -0.33
N SER A 582 -7.45 -11.44 -1.29
CA SER A 582 -7.65 -12.13 -2.56
C SER A 582 -7.81 -13.63 -2.39
N ASP A 583 -6.96 -14.24 -1.56
CA ASP A 583 -6.92 -15.69 -1.35
C ASP A 583 -7.87 -16.12 -0.22
N SER A 584 -8.53 -15.13 0.41
CA SER A 584 -9.47 -15.32 1.51
C SER A 584 -8.89 -16.17 2.65
N ILE A 585 -7.75 -15.71 3.17
CA ILE A 585 -7.04 -16.39 4.25
C ILE A 585 -7.66 -16.02 5.61
N THR A 586 -7.97 -17.04 6.40
CA THR A 586 -8.49 -16.86 7.77
C THR A 586 -7.72 -17.73 8.77
N ILE A 587 -7.32 -17.13 9.90
CA ILE A 587 -6.64 -17.81 11.01
C ILE A 587 -7.61 -17.89 12.20
N ASP A 588 -8.30 -19.02 12.37
CA ASP A 588 -9.22 -19.24 13.49
C ASP A 588 -8.57 -20.12 14.56
N ILE A 589 -7.83 -19.50 15.48
CA ILE A 589 -7.11 -20.22 16.54
C ILE A 589 -8.02 -21.00 17.51
N GLU A 590 -9.32 -20.70 17.58
CA GLU A 590 -10.25 -21.44 18.46
C GLU A 590 -10.71 -22.75 17.83
N GLN A 591 -10.97 -22.76 16.52
CA GLN A 591 -11.51 -23.92 15.81
C GLN A 591 -10.43 -24.73 15.06
N ALA A 592 -9.31 -24.09 14.77
CA ALA A 592 -8.28 -24.52 13.84
C ALA A 592 -6.89 -24.18 14.39
N SER A 593 -6.63 -24.45 15.66
CA SER A 593 -5.39 -24.06 16.37
C SER A 593 -4.07 -24.56 15.77
N GLY A 594 -4.11 -25.50 14.82
CA GLY A 594 -2.93 -26.03 14.14
C GLY A 594 -2.86 -25.67 12.65
N GLY A 595 -3.59 -24.66 12.18
CA GLY A 595 -3.59 -24.30 10.76
C GLY A 595 -4.43 -23.09 10.41
N PHE A 596 -4.77 -22.99 9.14
CA PHE A 596 -5.45 -21.83 8.56
C PHE A 596 -6.45 -22.27 7.49
N PHE A 597 -7.32 -21.37 7.09
CA PHE A 597 -8.24 -21.57 5.99
C PHE A 597 -7.80 -20.76 4.78
N LEU A 598 -7.84 -21.39 3.60
CA LEU A 598 -7.84 -20.72 2.30
C LEU A 598 -9.25 -20.88 1.74
N GLU A 599 -9.99 -19.78 1.65
CA GLU A 599 -11.45 -19.83 1.53
C GLU A 599 -12.07 -20.75 2.60
N GLU A 600 -12.73 -21.85 2.22
CA GLU A 600 -13.34 -22.82 3.15
C GLU A 600 -12.45 -24.04 3.41
N GLU A 601 -11.31 -24.14 2.73
CA GLU A 601 -10.41 -25.29 2.80
C GLU A 601 -9.41 -25.14 3.95
N TYR A 602 -9.36 -26.13 4.84
CA TYR A 602 -8.42 -26.14 5.96
C TYR A 602 -7.07 -26.72 5.54
N HIS A 603 -6.01 -25.97 5.80
CA HIS A 603 -4.63 -26.34 5.49
C HIS A 603 -3.79 -26.39 6.75
N LEU A 604 -2.83 -27.33 6.76
CA LEU A 604 -1.79 -27.40 7.79
C LEU A 604 -0.54 -26.63 7.31
N PRO A 605 0.16 -25.94 8.23
CA PRO A 605 1.47 -25.36 7.95
C PRO A 605 2.48 -26.43 7.52
N VAL A 606 3.49 -26.01 6.74
CA VAL A 606 4.67 -26.81 6.41
C VAL A 606 5.87 -26.07 6.98
N ASN A 607 6.50 -26.66 7.99
CA ASN A 607 7.47 -26.01 8.87
C ASN A 607 8.93 -26.48 8.67
N ASP A 608 9.22 -27.12 7.53
CA ASP A 608 10.54 -27.64 7.17
C ASP A 608 10.99 -27.10 5.80
N ASP A 609 12.11 -27.59 5.28
CA ASP A 609 12.70 -27.23 3.98
C ASP A 609 12.23 -28.15 2.83
N THR A 610 11.11 -28.85 2.98
CA THR A 610 10.58 -29.71 1.90
C THR A 610 10.38 -28.88 0.64
N PRO A 611 10.86 -29.29 -0.55
CA PRO A 611 10.64 -28.51 -1.78
C PRO A 611 9.14 -28.35 -2.10
N TYR A 612 8.79 -27.24 -2.75
CA TYR A 612 7.42 -27.08 -3.29
C TYR A 612 7.08 -28.18 -4.31
N PRO A 613 5.78 -28.48 -4.51
CA PRO A 613 5.34 -29.45 -5.51
C PRO A 613 5.91 -29.13 -6.90
N PRO A 614 6.61 -30.06 -7.58
CA PRO A 614 7.25 -29.78 -8.87
C PRO A 614 6.31 -29.22 -9.94
N GLU A 615 5.02 -29.56 -9.87
CA GLU A 615 3.99 -29.16 -10.83
C GLU A 615 3.54 -27.70 -10.73
N ILE A 616 3.95 -26.97 -9.68
CA ILE A 616 3.61 -25.54 -9.53
C ILE A 616 4.68 -24.60 -10.10
N TYR A 617 5.84 -25.14 -10.48
CA TYR A 617 6.93 -24.37 -11.10
C TYR A 617 6.75 -24.22 -12.63
N LEU A 618 7.43 -23.21 -13.19
CA LEU A 618 7.53 -22.93 -14.63
C LEU A 618 8.37 -23.91 -15.45
#